data_AF-A0A2P9ARA6-F1
#
_entry.id   AF-A0A2P9ARA6-F1
#
_cell.length_a   1.000
_cell.length_b   1.000
_cell.length_c   1.000
_cell.angle_alpha   90.00
_cell.angle_beta   90.00
_cell.angle_gamma   90.00
#
_symmetry.space_group_name_H-M   'P 1'
#
loop_
_entity.id
_entity.type
_entity.pdbx_description
1 polymer ?
#
loop_
_entity_poly.entity_id
_entity_poly.type
_entity_poly.pdbx_seq_one_letter_code
_entity_poly.pdbx_strand_id
1 'polypeptide(L)' 'MSGHIVVTDMSEAPHILRAVRVAMKEKFGLEHVTVQIEDEELRAEEAPSQI' A
#
# COMPACT_ATOMS: atom_id res chain seq x y z
N MET A 1 -6.38 -2.58 -11.09
CA MET A 1 -6.53 -1.43 -10.18
C MET A 1 -5.28 -1.37 -9.31
N SER A 2 -4.78 -0.18 -9.01
CA SER A 2 -3.57 0.02 -8.20
C SER A 2 -3.84 0.93 -7.01
N GLY A 3 -3.11 0.71 -5.92
CA GLY A 3 -3.18 1.55 -4.72
C GLY A 3 -1.81 1.65 -4.05
N HIS A 4 -1.67 2.67 -3.21
CA HIS A 4 -0.47 2.93 -2.43
C HIS A 4 -0.84 2.88 -0.96
N ILE A 5 -0.01 2.23 -0.16
CA ILE A 5 -0.12 2.23 1.29
C ILE A 5 1.20 2.70 1.88
N VAL A 6 1.10 3.55 2.89
CA VAL A 6 2.25 3.98 3.70
C VAL A 6 2.23 3.18 4.98
N VAL A 7 3.37 2.65 5.36
CA VAL A 7 3.54 1.90 6.61
C VAL A 7 4.60 2.59 7.46
N THR A 8 4.40 2.55 8.76
CA THR A 8 5.34 3.07 9.76
C THR A 8 6.45 2.06 10.08
N ASP A 9 6.25 0.79 9.73
CA ASP A 9 7.23 -0.29 9.89
C ASP A 9 7.17 -1.21 8.67
N MET A 10 8.25 -1.20 7.88
CA MET A 10 8.38 -2.05 6.70
C MET A 10 8.47 -3.55 7.03
N SER A 11 8.76 -3.93 8.27
CA SER A 11 8.72 -5.32 8.71
C SER A 11 7.29 -5.90 8.68
N GLU A 12 6.26 -5.05 8.84
CA GLU A 12 4.85 -5.44 8.77
C GLU A 12 4.29 -5.51 7.34
N ALA A 13 5.03 -5.02 6.35
CA ALA A 13 4.59 -4.91 4.96
C ALA A 13 3.98 -6.21 4.37
N PRO A 14 4.55 -7.42 4.58
CA PRO A 14 3.95 -8.66 4.08
C PRO A 14 2.57 -8.96 4.68
N HIS A 15 2.39 -8.66 5.97
CA HIS A 15 1.11 -8.88 6.67
C HIS A 15 0.04 -7.92 6.15
N ILE A 16 0.40 -6.63 6.06
CA ILE A 16 -0.50 -5.58 5.57
C ILE A 16 -0.88 -5.83 4.10
N LEU A 17 0.08 -6.22 3.25
CA LEU A 17 -0.20 -6.56 1.85
C LEU A 17 -1.24 -7.67 1.71
N ARG A 18 -1.11 -8.72 2.54
CA ARG A 18 -2.07 -9.83 2.57
C ARG A 18 -3.45 -9.35 2.99
N ALA A 19 -3.54 -8.53 4.04
CA ALA A 19 -4.79 -7.97 4.53
C ALA A 19 -5.47 -7.10 3.47
N VAL A 20 -4.72 -6.23 2.77
CA VAL A 20 -5.24 -5.41 1.67
C VAL A 20 -5.77 -6.28 0.54
N ARG A 21 -5.02 -7.29 0.09
CA ARG A 21 -5.48 -8.18 -0.98
C ARG A 21 -6.78 -8.92 -0.63
N VAL A 22 -6.90 -9.39 0.61
CA VAL A 22 -8.14 -10.03 1.11
C VAL A 22 -9.28 -9.02 1.12
N ALA A 23 -9.07 -7.82 1.69
CA ALA A 23 -10.10 -6.78 1.75
C ALA A 23 -10.56 -6.34 0.36
N MET A 24 -9.63 -6.21 -0.61
CA MET A 24 -9.96 -5.84 -2.00
C MET A 24 -10.80 -6.92 -2.69
N LYS A 25 -10.48 -8.20 -2.45
CA LYS A 25 -11.26 -9.30 -2.99
C LYS A 25 -12.65 -9.37 -2.34
N GLU A 26 -12.72 -9.36 -1.02
CA GLU A 26 -13.98 -9.58 -0.28
C GLU A 26 -14.95 -8.41 -0.42
N LYS A 27 -14.46 -7.17 -0.37
CA LYS A 27 -15.33 -5.98 -0.39
C LYS A 27 -15.66 -5.50 -1.80
N PHE A 28 -14.76 -5.75 -2.77
CA PHE A 28 -14.86 -5.15 -4.10
C PHE A 28 -14.78 -6.15 -5.25
N GLY A 29 -14.60 -7.45 -4.98
CA GLY A 29 -14.53 -8.49 -6.03
C GLY A 29 -13.29 -8.38 -6.93
N LEU A 30 -12.23 -7.71 -6.47
CA LEU A 30 -11.03 -7.48 -7.27
C LEU A 30 -10.07 -8.67 -7.18
N GLU A 31 -9.96 -9.43 -8.27
CA GLU A 31 -9.05 -10.58 -8.35
C GLU A 31 -7.58 -10.19 -8.56
N HIS A 32 -7.33 -9.05 -9.20
CA HIS A 32 -5.98 -8.56 -9.44
C HIS A 32 -5.85 -7.08 -9.05
N VAL A 33 -4.97 -6.83 -8.07
CA VAL A 33 -4.62 -5.50 -7.57
C VAL A 33 -3.11 -5.42 -7.40
N THR A 34 -2.54 -4.30 -7.84
CA THR A 34 -1.15 -3.94 -7.60
C THR A 34 -1.11 -2.98 -6.42
N VAL A 35 -0.37 -3.32 -5.37
CA VAL A 35 -0.25 -2.49 -4.17
C VAL A 35 1.20 -2.09 -4.02
N GLN A 36 1.47 -0.79 -4.06
CA GLN A 36 2.78 -0.23 -3.71
C GLN A 36 2.81 0.02 -2.21
N ILE A 37 3.90 -0.37 -1.57
CA ILE A 37 4.13 -0.15 -0.14
C ILE A 37 5.27 0.85 -0.02
N GLU A 38 4.99 1.94 0.68
CA GLU A 38 5.93 3.02 0.94
C GLU A 38 6.22 3.04 2.44
N ASP A 39 7.49 3.26 2.78
CA ASP A 39 7.88 3.54 4.15
C ASP A 39 7.55 5.01 4.46
N GLU A 40 7.02 5.28 5.66
CA GLU A 40 6.65 6.63 6.07
C GLU A 40 7.83 7.60 6.07
N GLU A 41 9.00 7.16 6.54
CA GLU A 41 10.20 8.00 6.60
C GLU A 41 10.66 8.35 5.19
N LEU A 42 10.73 7.35 4.30
CA LEU A 42 11.11 7.57 2.89
C LEU A 42 10.11 8.46 2.15
N ARG A 43 8.81 8.32 2.42
CA ARG A 43 7.77 9.17 1.83
C ARG A 43 7.85 10.61 2.33
N ALA A 44 8.26 10.83 3.58
CA ALA A 44 8.45 12.16 4.13
C ALA A 44 9.67 12.88 3.52
N GLU A 45 10.66 12.12 3.03
CA GLU A 45 11.83 12.65 2.31
C GLU A 45 11.50 13.05 0.86
N GLU A 46 10.42 12.51 0.28
CA GLU A 46 9.96 12.93 -1.05
C GLU A 46 9.39 14.36 -0.99
N ALA A 47 10.01 15.27 -1.77
CA ALA A 47 9.50 16.64 -1.90
C ALA A 47 8.03 16.60 -2.37
N PRO A 48 7.16 17.51 -1.90
CA PRO A 48 5.77 17.53 -2.32
C PRO A 48 5.74 17.63 -3.84
N SER A 49 5.23 16.58 -4.47
CA SER A 49 5.00 16.49 -5.90
C SER A 49 4.23 17.73 -6.33
N GLN A 50 4.90 18.67 -7.02
CA GLN A 50 4.25 19.81 -7.65
C GLN A 50 3.49 19.28 -8.87
N ILE A 51 2.21 18.96 -8.66
CA ILE A 51 1.22 18.75 -9.72
C ILE A 51 0.29 19.95 -9.74
#